data_AF-A0A1Q3CHT3-F1
#
_entry.id   AF-A0A1Q3CHT3-F1
#
_cell.length_a   1.000
_cell.length_b   1.000
_cell.length_c   1.000
_cell.angle_alpha   90.00
_cell.angle_beta   90.00
_cell.angle_gamma   90.00
#
_symmetry.space_group_name_H-M   'P 1'
#
loop_
_entity.id
_entity.type
_entity.pdbx_description
1 polymer ?
#
loop_
_entity_poly.entity_id
_entity_poly.type
_entity_poly.pdbx_seq_one_letter_code
_entity_poly.pdbx_strand_id
1 'polypeptide(L)'
;MFGTWDYSDESSSDEESDGEVANIAFMATEEEEEDEVNFSFYELQNAYNIFFFCKYENVCLKNKNLKKNVTSMSKEIETLKNENSNYINEIEILNVSLKLSNDFKEENENLKLEIDALKKTFSKFSNSSDKLDNLLGLQRCVFDKTGLGYEEMKNVKHFNNFFVNKNEPKITCNYCGRLGHISTSCLLKKKLGLVKTRSIWVPKGTLETNLQ
;
A
#
# COMPACT_ATOMS: atom_id res chain seq x y z
N MET A 1 -21.11 57.76 -15.21
CA MET A 1 -21.81 57.34 -13.97
C MET A 1 -21.30 58.28 -12.90
N PHE A 2 -21.80 59.51 -12.74
CA PHE A 2 -23.15 59.97 -12.37
C PHE A 2 -23.66 59.33 -11.08
N GLY A 3 -23.79 60.17 -10.06
CA GLY A 3 -24.30 59.91 -8.70
C GLY A 3 -24.23 61.25 -7.94
N THR A 4 -25.00 62.24 -8.40
CA THR A 4 -26.24 62.72 -7.78
C THR A 4 -25.98 63.50 -6.49
N TRP A 5 -25.76 64.80 -6.68
CA TRP A 5 -26.10 65.84 -5.73
C TRP A 5 -27.62 65.80 -5.51
N ASP A 6 -28.06 65.65 -4.26
CA ASP A 6 -29.45 65.82 -3.90
C ASP A 6 -29.58 67.18 -3.19
N TYR A 7 -30.21 68.10 -3.90
CA TYR A 7 -30.55 69.44 -3.42
C TYR A 7 -32.05 69.45 -3.13
N SER A 8 -32.34 69.86 -1.90
CA SER A 8 -33.57 70.52 -1.45
C SER A 8 -34.83 69.67 -1.32
N ASP A 9 -35.31 69.58 -0.07
CA ASP A 9 -36.65 70.08 0.21
C ASP A 9 -36.54 71.26 1.19
N GLU A 10 -36.82 72.43 0.64
CA GLU A 10 -37.05 73.68 1.32
C GLU A 10 -38.45 73.60 1.95
N SER A 11 -38.51 73.36 3.26
CA SER A 11 -39.76 73.47 4.01
C SER A 11 -39.67 74.68 4.94
N SER A 12 -40.34 75.74 4.51
CA SER A 12 -40.71 76.92 5.28
C SER A 12 -41.50 76.54 6.54
N SER A 13 -41.15 77.13 7.67
CA SER A 13 -42.14 77.66 8.63
C SER A 13 -41.48 78.70 9.53
N ASP A 14 -41.86 79.96 9.33
CA ASP A 14 -41.76 81.03 10.32
C ASP A 14 -42.42 80.57 11.62
N GLU A 15 -41.67 80.48 12.71
CA GLU A 15 -42.21 80.70 14.05
C GLU A 15 -41.20 81.54 14.84
N GLU A 16 -41.64 82.77 15.14
CA GLU A 16 -41.06 83.66 16.15
C GLU A 16 -40.92 82.90 17.47
N SER A 17 -39.70 82.85 17.98
CA SER A 17 -39.42 82.39 19.33
C SER A 17 -38.34 83.30 19.90
N ASP A 18 -38.80 84.41 20.44
CA ASP A 18 -38.07 85.33 21.32
C ASP A 18 -37.32 84.51 22.38
N GLY A 19 -35.98 84.54 22.33
CA GLY A 19 -35.15 83.72 23.20
C GLY A 19 -33.69 84.11 23.20
N GLU A 20 -33.40 85.24 23.85
CA GLU A 20 -32.13 85.55 24.54
C GLU A 20 -30.88 85.70 23.67
N VAL A 21 -30.65 86.94 23.23
CA VAL A 21 -29.31 87.43 22.84
C VAL A 21 -28.38 87.31 24.04
N ALA A 22 -27.42 86.39 23.98
CA ALA A 22 -26.34 86.29 24.95
C ALA A 22 -25.43 87.52 24.84
N ASN A 23 -25.72 88.55 25.64
CA ASN A 23 -24.76 89.61 25.93
C ASN A 23 -23.59 89.00 26.70
N ILE A 24 -22.50 88.71 25.99
CA ILE A 24 -21.21 88.41 26.61
C ILE A 24 -20.79 89.67 27.37
N ALA A 25 -21.04 89.67 28.68
CA ALA A 25 -20.63 90.73 29.57
C ALA A 25 -19.10 90.86 29.51
N PHE A 26 -18.61 91.99 29.03
CA PHE A 26 -17.24 92.44 29.28
C PHE A 26 -17.10 92.70 30.78
N MET A 27 -16.68 91.67 31.54
CA MET A 27 -16.16 91.88 32.88
C MET A 27 -14.79 92.52 32.74
N ALA A 28 -14.68 93.79 33.11
CA ALA A 28 -13.39 94.44 33.31
C ALA A 28 -12.64 93.64 34.37
N THR A 29 -11.55 92.98 33.98
CA THR A 29 -10.60 92.39 34.92
C THR A 29 -9.76 93.53 35.45
N GLU A 30 -9.86 93.80 36.74
CA GLU A 30 -8.91 94.66 37.46
C GLU A 30 -7.51 94.08 37.21
N GLU A 31 -6.63 94.87 36.60
CA GLU A 31 -5.24 94.52 36.36
C GLU A 31 -4.54 94.41 37.72
N GLU A 32 -4.58 93.22 38.32
CA GLU A 32 -3.52 92.81 39.23
C GLU A 32 -2.27 92.69 38.36
N GLU A 33 -1.28 93.57 38.59
CA GLU A 33 0.06 93.49 38.00
C GLU A 33 0.71 92.17 38.44
N GLU A 34 0.33 91.08 37.78
CA GLU A 34 1.22 89.94 37.62
C GLU A 34 2.42 90.47 36.83
N ASP A 35 3.63 90.21 37.32
CA ASP A 35 4.88 90.47 36.59
C ASP A 35 4.83 89.71 35.25
N GLU A 36 4.18 90.32 34.26
CA GLU A 36 3.89 89.72 32.98
C GLU A 36 5.20 89.74 32.21
N VAL A 37 5.90 88.60 32.21
CA VAL A 37 7.14 88.41 31.44
C VAL A 37 6.77 88.54 29.97
N ASN A 38 6.87 89.77 29.46
CA ASN A 38 6.40 90.16 28.15
C ASN A 38 7.46 89.74 27.11
N PHE A 39 7.47 88.45 26.75
CA PHE A 39 8.34 87.94 25.70
C PHE A 39 8.10 88.70 24.40
N SER A 40 9.16 89.16 23.74
CA SER A 40 8.97 89.79 22.45
C SER A 40 8.44 88.76 21.45
N PHE A 41 7.59 89.19 20.52
CA PHE A 41 7.10 88.34 19.43
C PHE A 41 8.23 87.59 18.72
N TYR A 42 9.40 88.23 18.58
CA TYR A 42 10.60 87.64 17.97
C TYR A 42 11.18 86.47 18.78
N GLU A 43 11.18 86.55 20.11
CA GLU A 43 11.67 85.47 20.98
C GLU A 43 10.76 84.25 20.93
N LEU A 44 9.44 84.47 20.99
CA LEU A 44 8.42 83.43 20.83
C LEU A 44 8.53 82.74 19.46
N GLN A 45 8.64 83.53 18.38
CA GLN A 45 8.82 83.02 17.03
C GLN A 45 10.10 82.20 16.90
N ASN A 46 11.21 82.66 17.50
CA ASN A 46 12.49 81.96 17.47
C ASN A 46 12.45 80.64 18.26
N ALA A 47 11.89 80.65 19.47
CA ALA A 47 11.73 79.45 20.29
C ALA A 47 10.84 78.40 19.59
N TYR A 48 9.73 78.82 18.97
CA TYR A 48 8.88 77.96 18.18
C TYR A 48 9.63 77.33 17.00
N ASN A 49 10.37 78.15 16.24
CA ASN A 49 11.13 77.67 15.08
C ASN A 49 12.21 76.66 15.50
N ILE A 50 13.00 76.97 16.52
CA ILE A 50 14.04 76.05 17.04
C ILE A 50 13.40 74.73 17.47
N PHE A 51 12.32 74.78 18.26
CA PHE A 51 11.62 73.59 18.73
C PHE A 51 11.07 72.76 17.56
N PHE A 52 10.44 73.40 16.58
CA PHE A 52 9.87 72.75 15.42
C PHE A 52 10.93 72.07 14.55
N PHE A 53 12.03 72.78 14.24
CA PHE A 53 13.15 72.22 13.47
C PHE A 53 13.82 71.06 14.19
N CYS A 54 14.16 71.21 15.47
CA CYS A 54 14.77 70.14 16.26
C CYS A 54 13.85 68.92 16.38
N LYS A 55 12.55 69.11 16.56
CA LYS A 55 11.58 68.01 16.61
C LYS A 55 11.45 67.30 15.26
N TYR A 56 11.36 68.07 14.18
CA TYR A 56 11.26 67.54 12.82
C TYR A 56 12.51 66.74 12.43
N GLU A 57 13.70 67.28 12.67
CA GLU A 57 14.98 66.62 12.38
C GLU A 57 15.11 65.29 13.14
N ASN A 58 14.76 65.28 14.42
CA ASN A 58 14.73 64.06 15.24
C ASN A 58 13.78 63.00 14.67
N VAL A 59 12.60 63.41 14.20
CA VAL A 59 11.63 62.49 13.55
C VAL A 59 12.20 61.97 12.22
N CYS A 60 12.85 62.81 11.42
CA CYS A 60 13.50 62.40 10.18
C CYS A 60 14.61 61.36 10.42
N LEU A 61 15.45 61.57 11.43
CA LEU A 61 16.50 60.61 11.82
C LEU A 61 15.89 59.27 12.27
N LYS A 62 14.85 59.32 13.10
CA LYS A 62 14.10 58.12 13.53
C LYS A 62 13.52 57.38 12.33
N ASN A 63 12.86 58.07 11.40
CA ASN A 63 12.30 57.47 10.19
C ASN A 63 13.37 56.84 9.30
N LYS A 64 14.55 57.48 9.16
CA LYS A 64 15.67 56.91 8.40
C LYS A 64 16.17 55.60 9.04
N ASN A 65 16.26 55.55 10.37
CA ASN A 65 16.62 54.33 11.10
C ASN A 65 15.56 53.24 10.98
N LEU A 66 14.28 53.58 11.17
CA LEU A 66 13.17 52.64 10.99
C LEU A 66 13.15 52.06 9.57
N LYS A 67 13.37 52.88 8.54
CA LYS A 67 13.44 52.42 7.15
C LYS A 67 14.57 51.41 6.94
N LYS A 68 15.75 51.64 7.52
CA LYS A 68 16.86 50.66 7.50
C LYS A 68 16.46 49.36 8.17
N ASN A 69 15.85 49.42 9.35
CA ASN A 69 15.41 48.24 10.09
C ASN A 69 14.36 47.45 9.31
N VAL A 70 13.38 48.12 8.70
CA VAL A 70 12.37 47.49 7.82
C VAL A 70 13.04 46.77 6.65
N THR A 71 14.00 47.40 5.98
CA THR A 71 14.73 46.74 4.87
C THR A 71 15.57 45.54 5.32
N SER A 72 16.13 45.59 6.55
CA SER A 72 16.86 44.48 7.14
C SER A 72 15.93 43.31 7.44
N MET A 73 14.85 43.56 8.18
CA MET A 73 13.86 42.56 8.55
C MET A 73 13.19 41.92 7.34
N SER A 74 12.92 42.70 6.28
CA SER A 74 12.36 42.17 5.04
C SER A 74 13.27 41.13 4.38
N LYS A 75 14.60 41.33 4.42
CA LYS A 75 15.57 40.36 3.87
C LYS A 75 15.62 39.09 4.71
N GLU A 76 15.57 39.23 6.03
CA GLU A 76 15.56 38.09 6.96
C GLU A 76 14.28 37.24 6.81
N ILE A 77 13.13 37.88 6.60
CA ILE A 77 11.88 37.17 6.29
C ILE A 77 12.00 36.40 4.97
N GLU A 78 12.62 36.98 3.95
CA GLU A 78 12.83 36.32 2.66
C GLU A 78 13.76 35.11 2.78
N THR A 79 14.86 35.22 3.55
CA THR A 79 15.76 34.09 3.82
C THR A 79 15.05 32.97 4.57
N LEU A 80 14.33 33.31 5.65
CA LEU A 80 13.58 32.32 6.43
C LEU A 80 12.48 31.65 5.61
N LYS A 81 11.82 32.39 4.70
CA LYS A 81 10.82 31.82 3.79
C LYS A 81 11.44 30.79 2.84
N ASN A 82 12.63 31.07 2.31
CA ASN A 82 13.36 30.14 1.45
C ASN A 82 13.80 28.89 2.23
N GLU A 83 14.33 29.06 3.44
CA GLU A 83 14.69 27.94 4.32
C GLU A 83 13.47 27.07 4.64
N ASN A 84 12.32 27.68 4.98
CA ASN A 84 11.09 26.95 5.27
C ASN A 84 10.58 26.17 4.05
N SER A 85 10.72 26.73 2.84
CA SER A 85 10.42 26.02 1.59
C SER A 85 11.33 24.81 1.40
N ASN A 86 12.61 24.91 1.75
CA ASN A 86 13.54 23.79 1.65
C ASN A 86 13.17 22.67 2.63
N TYR A 87 12.85 23.01 3.89
CA TYR A 87 12.41 22.03 4.88
C TYR A 87 11.11 21.31 4.47
N ILE A 88 10.17 22.01 3.85
CA ILE A 88 8.95 21.39 3.31
C ILE A 88 9.31 20.34 2.26
N ASN A 89 10.20 20.68 1.32
CA ASN A 89 10.64 19.73 0.28
C ASN A 89 11.36 18.51 0.88
N GLU A 90 12.22 18.71 1.89
CA GLU A 90 12.89 17.61 2.59
C GLU A 90 11.89 16.68 3.28
N ILE A 91 10.87 17.23 3.93
CA ILE A 91 9.79 16.45 4.57
C ILE A 91 9.03 15.63 3.52
N GLU A 92 8.72 16.20 2.36
CA GLU A 92 8.07 15.47 1.27
C GLU A 92 8.92 14.28 0.78
N ILE A 93 10.23 14.49 0.57
CA ILE A 93 11.17 13.44 0.16
C ILE A 93 11.24 12.33 1.22
N LEU A 94 11.30 12.69 2.49
CA LEU A 94 11.32 11.73 3.60
C LEU A 94 10.02 10.93 3.67
N ASN A 95 8.87 11.57 3.47
CA ASN A 95 7.57 10.90 3.44
C ASN A 95 7.47 9.87 2.30
N VAL A 96 7.94 10.23 1.09
CA VAL A 96 8.00 9.29 -0.04
C VAL A 96 8.92 8.11 0.29
N SER A 97 10.07 8.38 0.90
CA SER A 97 11.04 7.34 1.29
C SER A 97 10.49 6.40 2.36
N LEU A 98 9.76 6.94 3.36
CA LEU A 98 9.09 6.15 4.38
C LEU A 98 7.99 5.27 3.80
N LYS A 99 7.20 5.78 2.86
CA LYS A 99 6.17 4.99 2.19
C LYS A 99 6.79 3.80 1.45
N LEU A 100 7.84 4.05 0.66
CA LEU A 100 8.56 3.00 -0.05
C LEU A 100 9.17 1.96 0.91
N SER A 101 9.72 2.40 2.04
CA SER A 101 10.25 1.49 3.06
C SER A 101 9.18 0.60 3.69
N ASN A 102 7.96 1.10 3.87
CA ASN A 102 6.85 0.32 4.40
C ASN A 102 6.40 -0.73 3.38
N ASP A 103 6.28 -0.35 2.10
CA ASP A 103 5.91 -1.27 1.02
C ASP A 103 6.92 -2.43 0.93
N PHE A 104 8.23 -2.15 0.98
CA PHE A 104 9.27 -3.19 1.01
C PHE A 104 9.22 -4.09 2.26
N LYS A 105 8.79 -3.56 3.40
CA LYS A 105 8.66 -4.33 4.63
C LYS A 105 7.52 -5.34 4.51
N GLU A 106 6.38 -4.91 4.00
CA GLU A 106 5.21 -5.77 3.76
C GLU A 106 5.55 -6.88 2.75
N GLU A 107 6.20 -6.54 1.63
CA GLU A 107 6.64 -7.52 0.64
C GLU A 107 7.59 -8.58 1.26
N ASN A 108 8.55 -8.14 2.09
CA ASN A 108 9.46 -9.06 2.78
C ASN A 108 8.75 -9.99 3.78
N GLU A 109 7.70 -9.51 4.46
CA GLU A 109 6.89 -10.35 5.34
C GLU A 109 6.13 -11.41 4.55
N ASN A 110 5.54 -11.04 3.41
CA ASN A 110 4.87 -11.97 2.50
C ASN A 110 5.84 -13.03 1.93
N LEU A 111 7.02 -12.61 1.46
CA LEU A 111 8.04 -13.52 0.94
C LEU A 111 8.53 -14.52 2.00
N LYS A 112 8.62 -14.12 3.27
CA LYS A 112 8.95 -15.06 4.37
C LYS A 112 7.87 -16.13 4.53
N LEU A 113 6.60 -15.75 4.49
CA LEU A 113 5.49 -16.70 4.57
C LEU A 113 5.50 -17.70 3.40
N GLU A 114 5.76 -17.21 2.18
CA GLU A 114 5.90 -18.07 1.00
C GLU A 114 7.08 -19.04 1.12
N ILE A 115 8.24 -18.55 1.58
CA ILE A 115 9.42 -19.39 1.81
C ILE A 115 9.13 -20.48 2.83
N ASP A 116 8.43 -20.18 3.92
CA ASP A 116 8.11 -21.18 4.94
C ASP A 116 7.09 -22.21 4.43
N ALA A 117 6.12 -21.79 3.61
CA ALA A 117 5.22 -22.69 2.91
C ALA A 117 5.98 -23.61 1.93
N LEU A 118 6.89 -23.05 1.14
CA LEU A 118 7.75 -23.77 0.19
C LEU A 118 8.68 -24.76 0.89
N LYS A 119 9.30 -24.37 2.00
CA LYS A 119 10.13 -25.30 2.81
C LYS A 119 9.31 -26.49 3.30
N LYS A 120 8.07 -26.26 3.72
CA LYS A 120 7.17 -27.33 4.19
C LYS A 120 6.78 -28.28 3.04
N THR A 121 6.50 -27.77 1.84
CA THR A 121 6.21 -28.63 0.68
C THR A 121 7.47 -29.37 0.23
N PHE A 122 8.63 -28.72 0.22
CA PHE A 122 9.91 -29.34 -0.13
C PHE A 122 10.29 -30.47 0.83
N SER A 123 10.13 -30.29 2.15
CA SER A 123 10.37 -31.37 3.11
C SER A 123 9.47 -32.58 2.88
N LYS A 124 8.19 -32.38 2.57
CA LYS A 124 7.28 -33.48 2.19
C LYS A 124 7.73 -34.17 0.90
N PHE A 125 8.13 -33.39 -0.11
CA PHE A 125 8.63 -33.91 -1.38
C PHE A 125 9.92 -34.72 -1.19
N SER A 126 10.90 -34.21 -0.43
CA SER A 126 12.14 -34.91 -0.08
C SER A 126 11.84 -36.25 0.60
N ASN A 127 10.98 -36.25 1.63
CA ASN A 127 10.57 -37.48 2.32
C ASN A 127 9.91 -38.51 1.38
N SER A 128 9.18 -38.05 0.36
CA SER A 128 8.60 -38.94 -0.66
C SER A 128 9.63 -39.43 -1.67
N SER A 129 10.61 -38.59 -2.05
CA SER A 129 11.72 -38.96 -2.91
C SER A 129 12.57 -40.05 -2.25
N ASP A 130 12.95 -39.87 -0.99
CA ASP A 130 13.75 -40.87 -0.26
C ASP A 130 13.03 -42.23 -0.20
N LYS A 131 11.71 -42.23 -0.02
CA LYS A 131 10.91 -43.47 -0.05
C LYS A 131 10.89 -44.12 -1.44
N LEU A 132 10.76 -43.31 -2.48
CA LEU A 132 10.80 -43.78 -3.86
C LEU A 132 12.19 -44.33 -4.22
N ASP A 133 13.26 -43.64 -3.84
CA ASP A 133 14.64 -44.07 -4.07
C ASP A 133 14.94 -45.38 -3.35
N ASN A 134 14.45 -45.54 -2.11
CA ASN A 134 14.53 -46.81 -1.39
C ASN A 134 13.76 -47.94 -2.10
N LEU A 135 12.56 -47.68 -2.62
CA LEU A 135 11.77 -48.66 -3.38
C LEU A 135 12.49 -49.07 -4.67
N LEU A 136 12.97 -48.09 -5.45
CA LEU A 136 13.69 -48.33 -6.70
C LEU A 136 15.03 -49.01 -6.45
N GLY A 137 15.74 -48.66 -5.37
CA GLY A 137 16.95 -49.33 -4.93
C GLY A 137 16.74 -50.81 -4.60
N LEU A 138 15.58 -51.16 -4.01
CA LEU A 138 15.18 -52.55 -3.79
C LEU A 138 14.74 -53.26 -5.08
N GLN A 139 14.11 -52.54 -6.02
CA GLN A 139 13.67 -53.07 -7.32
C GLN A 139 14.81 -53.24 -8.32
N ARG A 140 15.98 -52.62 -8.10
CA ARG A 140 17.23 -52.90 -8.84
C ARG A 140 17.68 -54.34 -8.56
N CYS A 141 17.00 -55.27 -9.22
CA CYS A 141 17.35 -56.67 -9.28
C CYS A 141 18.76 -56.76 -9.86
N VAL A 142 19.65 -57.52 -9.22
CA VAL A 142 21.07 -57.69 -9.60
C VAL A 142 21.27 -58.20 -11.05
N PHE A 143 20.18 -58.54 -11.74
CA PHE A 143 20.17 -59.12 -13.08
C PHE A 143 19.77 -58.15 -14.21
N ASP A 144 19.24 -56.96 -13.92
CA ASP A 144 18.84 -56.00 -14.97
C ASP A 144 20.02 -55.10 -15.37
N LYS A 145 20.84 -55.59 -16.31
CA LYS A 145 22.06 -54.91 -16.82
C LYS A 145 21.80 -53.78 -17.81
N THR A 146 20.54 -53.41 -18.07
CA THR A 146 20.17 -52.55 -19.21
C THR A 146 19.36 -51.31 -18.83
N GLY A 147 19.43 -50.84 -17.58
CA GLY A 147 18.72 -49.64 -17.10
C GLY A 147 19.59 -48.38 -17.02
N LEU A 148 18.98 -47.22 -17.25
CA LEU A 148 19.58 -45.90 -16.98
C LEU A 148 19.95 -45.77 -15.49
N GLY A 149 21.24 -45.54 -15.20
CA GLY A 149 21.77 -45.41 -13.84
C GLY A 149 22.39 -46.68 -13.23
N TYR A 150 22.80 -47.65 -14.06
CA TYR A 150 23.59 -48.81 -13.62
C TYR A 150 25.02 -48.40 -13.22
N GLU A 151 25.36 -48.60 -11.96
CA GLU A 151 26.74 -48.62 -11.45
C GLU A 151 27.05 -50.02 -10.94
N GLU A 152 28.18 -50.59 -11.36
CA GLU A 152 28.61 -51.93 -10.98
C GLU A 152 29.04 -51.96 -9.50
N MET A 153 28.10 -52.28 -8.61
CA MET A 153 28.36 -52.34 -7.17
C MET A 153 29.14 -53.60 -6.80
N LYS A 154 30.36 -53.43 -6.24
CA LYS A 154 31.27 -54.52 -5.86
C LYS A 154 30.78 -55.40 -4.69
N ASN A 155 29.80 -54.96 -3.89
CA ASN A 155 29.33 -55.66 -2.69
C ASN A 155 27.80 -55.54 -2.54
N VAL A 156 27.02 -56.37 -3.22
CA VAL A 156 25.56 -56.37 -3.06
C VAL A 156 25.17 -57.32 -1.92
N LYS A 157 24.60 -56.78 -0.83
CA LYS A 157 23.85 -57.58 0.15
C LYS A 157 22.58 -58.08 -0.55
N HIS A 158 22.45 -59.40 -0.70
CA HIS A 158 21.20 -60.00 -1.18
C HIS A 158 20.08 -59.71 -0.18
N PHE A 159 19.15 -58.84 -0.56
CA PHE A 159 17.90 -58.69 0.18
C PHE A 159 16.97 -59.84 -0.21
N ASN A 160 16.30 -60.44 0.78
CA ASN A 160 15.30 -61.47 0.55
C ASN A 160 14.14 -60.87 -0.25
N ASN A 161 13.88 -61.44 -1.43
CA ASN A 161 12.77 -61.06 -2.30
C ASN A 161 11.44 -61.09 -1.54
N PHE A 162 10.81 -59.93 -1.37
CA PHE A 162 9.46 -59.79 -0.81
C PHE A 162 8.34 -60.06 -1.83
N PHE A 163 8.67 -60.61 -3.00
CA PHE A 163 7.64 -61.06 -3.92
C PHE A 163 6.98 -62.31 -3.34
N VAL A 164 5.73 -62.15 -2.91
CA VAL A 164 4.84 -63.28 -2.63
C VAL A 164 4.83 -64.14 -3.89
N ASN A 165 5.34 -65.37 -3.81
CA ASN A 165 5.22 -66.35 -4.89
C ASN A 165 3.74 -66.40 -5.27
N LYS A 166 3.40 -65.98 -6.50
CA LYS A 166 2.05 -66.16 -7.01
C LYS A 166 1.76 -67.66 -6.93
N ASN A 167 0.81 -68.06 -6.09
CA ASN A 167 0.29 -69.42 -6.13
C ASN A 167 -0.14 -69.68 -7.58
N GLU A 168 0.55 -70.60 -8.26
CA GLU A 168 0.24 -70.92 -9.64
C GLU A 168 -1.26 -71.23 -9.74
N PRO A 169 -2.00 -70.55 -10.65
CA PRO A 169 -3.42 -70.82 -10.78
C PRO A 169 -3.57 -72.28 -11.16
N LYS A 170 -4.20 -73.05 -10.25
CA LYS A 170 -4.58 -74.45 -10.49
C LYS A 170 -5.59 -74.49 -11.61
N ILE A 171 -5.13 -74.58 -12.86
CA ILE A 171 -5.98 -74.66 -14.04
C ILE A 171 -6.82 -75.94 -13.95
N THR A 172 -8.12 -75.80 -13.68
CA THR A 172 -9.10 -76.89 -13.69
C THR A 172 -9.89 -76.89 -15.00
N CYS A 173 -10.21 -78.07 -15.50
CA CYS A 173 -11.05 -78.23 -16.68
C CYS A 173 -12.54 -78.11 -16.29
N ASN A 174 -13.27 -77.14 -16.85
CA ASN A 174 -14.71 -76.98 -16.54
C ASN A 174 -15.58 -78.14 -17.06
N TYR A 175 -15.06 -79.02 -17.93
CA TYR A 175 -15.81 -80.17 -18.44
C TYR A 175 -15.64 -81.43 -17.58
N CYS A 176 -14.42 -81.75 -17.14
CA CYS A 176 -14.14 -83.00 -16.40
C CYS A 176 -13.66 -82.78 -14.96
N GLY A 177 -13.52 -81.53 -14.52
CA GLY A 177 -13.08 -81.16 -13.18
C GLY A 177 -11.61 -81.46 -12.85
N ARG A 178 -10.84 -82.03 -13.79
CA ARG A 178 -9.42 -82.39 -13.55
C ARG A 178 -8.49 -81.20 -13.74
N LEU A 179 -7.39 -81.20 -12.97
CA LEU A 179 -6.34 -80.19 -13.02
C LEU A 179 -5.42 -80.36 -14.24
N GLY A 180 -4.77 -79.26 -14.65
CA GLY A 180 -3.68 -79.23 -15.63
C GLY A 180 -4.09 -78.97 -17.09
N HIS A 181 -5.38 -78.75 -17.39
CA HIS A 181 -5.84 -78.45 -18.75
C HIS A 181 -7.16 -77.68 -18.75
N ILE A 182 -7.45 -76.98 -19.85
CA ILE A 182 -8.73 -76.28 -20.08
C ILE A 182 -9.73 -77.15 -20.85
N SER A 183 -11.02 -76.79 -20.82
CA SER A 183 -12.11 -77.56 -21.44
C SER A 183 -11.94 -77.81 -22.94
N THR A 184 -11.29 -76.90 -23.67
CA THR A 184 -11.03 -77.04 -25.11
C THR A 184 -10.01 -78.15 -25.41
N SER A 185 -9.04 -78.35 -24.51
CA SER A 185 -8.02 -79.40 -24.57
C SER A 185 -8.44 -80.71 -23.88
N CYS A 186 -9.68 -80.81 -23.40
CA CYS A 186 -10.12 -81.99 -22.65
C CYS A 186 -10.28 -83.22 -23.55
N LEU A 187 -9.54 -84.29 -23.24
CA LEU A 187 -9.59 -85.55 -23.98
C LEU A 187 -10.97 -86.22 -23.95
N LEU A 188 -11.71 -86.10 -22.84
CA LEU A 188 -13.08 -86.61 -22.72
C LEU A 188 -14.03 -85.87 -23.68
N LYS A 189 -13.92 -84.54 -23.74
CA LYS A 189 -14.67 -83.72 -24.69
C LYS A 189 -14.30 -84.03 -26.14
N LYS A 190 -13.02 -84.34 -26.40
CA LYS A 190 -12.49 -84.72 -27.72
C LYS A 190 -12.99 -86.09 -28.18
N LYS A 191 -13.08 -87.08 -27.29
CA LYS A 191 -13.63 -88.40 -27.59
C LYS A 191 -15.13 -88.37 -27.91
N LEU A 192 -15.90 -87.47 -27.29
CA LEU A 192 -17.32 -87.30 -27.54
C LEU A 192 -17.65 -86.41 -28.76
N GLY A 193 -16.66 -85.97 -29.54
CA GLY A 193 -16.87 -85.17 -30.75
C GLY A 193 -17.30 -83.71 -30.51
N LEU A 194 -17.47 -83.29 -29.24
CA LEU A 194 -17.97 -81.96 -28.85
C LEU A 194 -16.95 -80.82 -28.98
N VAL A 195 -15.79 -81.06 -29.60
CA VAL A 195 -14.73 -80.04 -29.73
C VAL A 195 -15.05 -78.99 -30.80
N LYS A 196 -15.96 -79.28 -31.73
CA LYS A 196 -16.36 -78.38 -32.81
C LYS A 196 -17.72 -77.70 -32.62
N THR A 197 -18.31 -77.74 -31.42
CA THR A 197 -19.56 -77.01 -31.15
C THR A 197 -19.27 -75.50 -31.08
N ARG A 198 -19.83 -74.72 -32.00
CA ARG A 198 -19.74 -73.25 -32.00
C ARG A 198 -20.63 -72.71 -30.89
N SER A 199 -20.05 -72.17 -29.83
CA SER A 199 -20.82 -71.51 -28.78
C SER A 199 -21.24 -70.12 -29.27
N ILE A 200 -22.54 -69.86 -29.37
CA ILE A 200 -23.08 -68.53 -29.63
C ILE A 200 -23.47 -67.93 -28.28
N TRP A 201 -23.16 -66.66 -28.06
CA TRP A 201 -23.54 -65.98 -26.83
C TRP A 201 -24.99 -65.53 -26.94
N VAL A 202 -25.84 -66.01 -26.03
CA VAL A 202 -27.27 -65.68 -26.01
C VAL A 202 -27.64 -65.10 -24.64
N PRO A 203 -28.40 -63.99 -24.58
CA PRO A 203 -28.88 -63.43 -23.32
C PRO A 203 -29.71 -64.45 -22.51
N LYS A 204 -29.60 -64.41 -21.17
CA LYS A 204 -30.37 -65.29 -20.29
C LYS A 204 -31.87 -65.05 -20.48
N GLY A 205 -32.60 -66.08 -20.93
CA GLY A 205 -34.06 -66.05 -21.12
C GLY A 205 -34.55 -66.40 -22.53
N THR A 206 -33.65 -66.59 -23.49
CA THR A 206 -34.00 -66.95 -24.87
C THR A 206 -34.05 -68.48 -25.05
N LEU A 207 -35.17 -69.00 -25.57
CA LEU A 207 -35.25 -70.38 -26.06
C LEU A 207 -34.93 -70.36 -27.57
N GLU A 208 -33.82 -70.98 -27.97
CA GLU A 208 -33.51 -71.12 -29.40
C GLU A 208 -34.49 -72.09 -30.06
N THR A 209 -35.28 -71.59 -31.01
CA THR A 209 -36.03 -72.41 -31.97
C THR A 209 -35.37 -72.31 -33.34
N ASN A 210 -34.97 -73.48 -33.86
CA ASN A 210 -34.35 -73.76 -35.15
C ASN A 210 -32.80 -73.67 -35.21
N LEU A 211 -32.18 -74.80 -34.88
CA LEU A 211 -30.90 -75.22 -35.46
C LEU A 211 -31.21 -76.18 -36.62
N GLN A 212 -30.85 -75.79 -37.84
CA GLN A 212 -30.76 -76.68 -39.00
C GLN A 212 -29.32 -77.17 -39.14
#